data_AF-A0A8C6GG97-F1
#
_entry.id   AF-A0A8C6GG97-F1
#
_cell.length_a   1.000
_cell.length_b   1.000
_cell.length_c   1.000
_cell.angle_alpha   90.00
_cell.angle_beta   90.00
_cell.angle_gamma   90.00
#
_symmetry.space_group_name_H-M   'P 1'
#
loop_
_entity.id
_entity.type
_entity.pdbx_description
1 polymer ?
#
loop_
_entity_poly.entity_id
_entity_poly.type
_entity_poly.pdbx_seq_one_letter_code
_entity_poly.pdbx_strand_id
1 'polypeptide(L)'
;MGFQALPTLQHLTIQLLLNHEDLAVSALKDLPSVFFLPLFKEAFTKRRHKLVKHLVVTWPYHNLYIGPLKHSFNLYNFKGVYDGVDWLSNQKVWPRRCRLKEVYLLDANHDFLVIMNPGQDHLCTPQPQRKEEDPTTVQRKPITVYADSAFMADSLKPYRDLLEESFNERLTTMSVNFKEMEPQKKAQIQGVRSLEISWDL
;
A
#
# COMPACT_ATOMS: atom_id res chain seq x y z
N MET A 1 39.93 -2.59 -4.73
CA MET A 1 38.77 -3.45 -5.05
C MET A 1 37.84 -3.43 -3.86
N GLY A 2 36.58 -3.00 -4.04
CA GLY A 2 35.63 -2.90 -2.93
C GLY A 2 35.08 -4.27 -2.55
N PHE A 3 35.10 -4.61 -1.27
CA PHE A 3 34.41 -5.79 -0.75
C PHE A 3 32.90 -5.60 -0.97
N GLN A 4 32.33 -6.27 -1.97
CA GLN A 4 30.87 -6.40 -2.05
C GLN A 4 30.41 -7.20 -0.85
N ALA A 5 29.57 -6.61 -0.01
CA ALA A 5 28.95 -7.30 1.10
C ALA A 5 28.16 -8.50 0.55
N LEU A 6 28.32 -9.67 1.18
CA LEU A 6 27.62 -10.87 0.78
C LEU A 6 26.10 -10.63 0.89
N PRO A 7 25.31 -10.94 -0.14
CA PRO A 7 23.86 -10.71 -0.09
C PRO A 7 23.24 -11.52 1.05
N THR A 8 22.36 -10.88 1.81
CA THR A 8 21.67 -11.54 2.92
C THR A 8 20.67 -12.57 2.39
N LEU A 9 20.35 -13.58 3.21
CA LEU A 9 19.31 -14.55 2.87
C LEU A 9 17.98 -13.85 2.56
N GLN A 10 17.67 -12.75 3.26
CA GLN A 10 16.49 -11.95 2.97
C GLN A 10 16.50 -11.41 1.54
N HIS A 11 17.62 -10.80 1.13
CA HIS A 11 17.79 -10.24 -0.21
C HIS A 11 17.66 -11.32 -1.29
N LEU A 12 18.33 -12.47 -1.11
CA LEU A 12 18.27 -13.58 -2.06
C LEU A 12 16.85 -14.12 -2.22
N THR A 13 16.13 -14.33 -1.11
CA THR A 13 14.74 -14.78 -1.14
C THR A 13 13.85 -13.78 -1.88
N ILE A 14 14.01 -12.47 -1.64
CA ILE A 14 13.25 -11.44 -2.35
C ILE A 14 13.51 -11.51 -3.85
N GLN A 15 14.78 -11.59 -4.29
CA GLN A 15 15.10 -11.69 -5.72
C GLN A 15 14.50 -12.95 -6.35
N LEU A 16 14.56 -14.09 -5.67
CA LEU A 16 13.97 -15.34 -6.15
C LEU A 16 12.45 -15.21 -6.34
N LEU A 17 11.75 -14.68 -5.34
CA LEU A 17 10.29 -14.50 -5.39
C LEU A 17 9.88 -13.51 -6.50
N LEU A 18 10.66 -12.45 -6.72
CA LEU A 18 10.39 -11.48 -7.79
C LEU A 18 10.58 -12.07 -9.19
N ASN A 19 11.48 -13.04 -9.34
CA ASN A 19 11.73 -13.70 -10.62
C ASN A 19 10.71 -14.81 -10.92
N HIS A 20 10.06 -15.35 -9.87
CA HIS A 20 9.07 -16.43 -9.99
C HIS A 20 7.75 -16.02 -9.33
N GLU A 21 6.95 -15.17 -10.01
CA GLU A 21 5.72 -14.60 -9.43
C GLU A 21 4.71 -15.65 -8.97
N ASP A 22 4.54 -16.77 -9.70
CA ASP A 22 3.60 -17.84 -9.32
C ASP A 22 4.03 -18.57 -8.04
N LEU A 23 5.33 -18.83 -7.90
CA LEU A 23 5.94 -19.37 -6.69
C LEU A 23 5.72 -18.38 -5.53
N ALA A 24 5.96 -17.09 -5.78
CA ALA A 24 5.82 -16.06 -4.77
C ALA A 24 4.40 -15.96 -4.26
N VAL A 25 3.41 -15.91 -5.15
CA VAL A 25 1.97 -15.88 -4.79
C VAL A 25 1.61 -17.07 -3.92
N SER A 26 2.07 -18.27 -4.27
CA SER A 26 1.80 -19.50 -3.52
C SER A 26 2.44 -19.46 -2.13
N ALA A 27 3.64 -18.88 -2.01
CA ALA A 27 4.39 -18.79 -0.76
C ALA A 27 3.86 -17.71 0.21
N LEU A 28 3.12 -16.69 -0.24
CA LEU A 28 2.70 -15.56 0.61
C LEU A 28 1.91 -15.97 1.86
N LYS A 29 1.18 -17.09 1.81
CA LYS A 29 0.41 -17.60 2.95
C LYS A 29 1.29 -17.99 4.13
N ASP A 30 2.51 -18.46 3.86
CA ASP A 30 3.45 -19.01 4.85
C ASP A 30 4.69 -18.13 5.01
N LEU A 31 4.90 -17.16 4.09
CA LEU A 31 6.03 -16.23 4.12
C LEU A 31 6.04 -15.40 5.42
N PRO A 32 7.16 -15.27 6.14
CA PRO A 32 7.22 -14.44 7.34
C PRO A 32 6.95 -12.95 7.04
N SER A 33 6.32 -12.23 7.98
CA SER A 33 5.92 -10.82 7.78
C SER A 33 7.10 -9.88 7.49
N VAL A 34 8.30 -10.19 8.00
CA VAL A 34 9.54 -9.43 7.76
C VAL A 34 9.90 -9.28 6.28
N PHE A 35 9.39 -10.17 5.41
CA PHE A 35 9.61 -10.08 3.97
C PHE A 35 8.61 -9.17 3.25
N PHE A 36 7.45 -8.87 3.84
CA PHE A 36 6.36 -8.20 3.12
C PHE A 36 6.70 -6.78 2.71
N LEU A 37 7.29 -5.96 3.60
CA LEU A 37 7.63 -4.58 3.25
C LEU A 37 8.71 -4.51 2.17
N PRO A 38 9.86 -5.20 2.30
CA PRO A 38 10.88 -5.18 1.26
C PRO A 38 10.41 -5.79 -0.05
N LEU A 39 9.66 -6.91 0.00
CA LEU A 39 9.14 -7.56 -1.20
C LEU A 39 8.11 -6.68 -1.91
N PHE A 40 7.24 -5.99 -1.17
CA PHE A 40 6.26 -5.08 -1.74
C PHE A 40 6.92 -3.89 -2.45
N LYS A 41 7.89 -3.23 -1.80
CA LYS A 41 8.65 -2.14 -2.40
C LYS A 41 9.26 -2.56 -3.73
N GLU A 42 9.99 -3.68 -3.73
CA GLU A 42 10.66 -4.19 -4.92
C GLU A 42 9.66 -4.65 -6.00
N ALA A 43 8.60 -5.36 -5.62
CA ALA A 43 7.57 -5.80 -6.55
C ALA A 43 6.86 -4.62 -7.22
N PHE A 44 6.55 -3.57 -6.45
CA PHE A 44 5.95 -2.34 -6.95
C PHE A 44 6.89 -1.62 -7.91
N THR A 45 8.14 -1.40 -7.52
CA THR A 45 9.14 -0.73 -8.37
C THR A 45 9.42 -1.52 -9.66
N LYS A 46 9.52 -2.85 -9.58
CA LYS A 46 9.75 -3.75 -10.73
C LYS A 46 8.49 -4.11 -11.52
N ARG A 47 7.34 -3.49 -11.23
CA ARG A 47 6.10 -3.63 -12.01
C ARG A 47 5.49 -5.04 -12.00
N ARG A 48 5.69 -5.78 -10.90
CA ARG A 48 5.18 -7.14 -10.69
C ARG A 48 3.71 -7.12 -10.24
N HIS A 49 2.81 -6.69 -11.13
CA HIS A 49 1.42 -6.37 -10.77
C HIS A 49 0.70 -7.52 -10.04
N LYS A 50 0.96 -8.78 -10.44
CA LYS A 50 0.24 -9.94 -9.92
C LYS A 50 0.69 -10.21 -8.50
N LEU A 51 2.00 -10.13 -8.27
CA LEU A 51 2.56 -10.20 -6.93
C LEU A 51 2.10 -9.04 -6.04
N VAL A 52 2.10 -7.79 -6.53
CA VAL A 52 1.60 -6.62 -5.78
C VAL A 52 0.15 -6.81 -5.33
N LYS A 53 -0.73 -7.27 -6.23
CA LYS A 53 -2.12 -7.59 -5.89
C LYS A 53 -2.22 -8.59 -4.76
N HIS A 54 -1.50 -9.71 -4.84
CA HIS A 54 -1.58 -10.75 -3.83
C HIS A 54 -0.95 -10.33 -2.50
N LEU A 55 0.10 -9.50 -2.53
CA LEU A 55 0.67 -8.89 -1.33
C LEU A 55 -0.34 -8.00 -0.62
N VAL A 56 -1.12 -7.19 -1.35
CA VAL A 56 -2.18 -6.34 -0.79
C VAL A 56 -3.30 -7.20 -0.19
N VAL A 57 -3.72 -8.24 -0.90
CA VAL A 57 -4.74 -9.19 -0.45
C VAL A 57 -4.31 -9.97 0.80
N THR A 58 -3.00 -10.16 1.00
CA THR A 58 -2.43 -10.89 2.15
C THR A 58 -1.68 -9.98 3.12
N TRP A 59 -1.94 -8.68 3.06
CA TRP A 59 -1.14 -7.68 3.76
C TRP A 59 -1.25 -7.87 5.28
N PRO A 60 -0.13 -8.10 5.98
CA PRO A 60 -0.15 -8.45 7.39
C PRO A 60 -0.22 -7.23 8.32
N TYR A 61 -0.30 -6.02 7.77
CA TYR A 61 -0.34 -4.76 8.53
C TYR A 61 -1.68 -4.04 8.35
N HIS A 62 -2.01 -3.12 9.26
CA HIS A 62 -3.25 -2.34 9.19
C HIS A 62 -3.21 -1.28 8.10
N ASN A 63 -2.04 -0.69 7.87
CA ASN A 63 -1.87 0.48 7.03
C ASN A 63 -0.95 0.14 5.85
N LEU A 64 -1.18 0.77 4.71
CA LEU A 64 -0.30 0.70 3.53
C LEU A 64 -0.08 2.10 2.97
N TYR A 65 1.15 2.59 2.99
CA TYR A 65 1.52 3.90 2.47
C TYR A 65 2.14 3.76 1.08
N ILE A 66 1.44 4.24 0.04
CA ILE A 66 1.92 4.19 -1.35
C ILE A 66 2.70 5.44 -1.73
N GLY A 67 2.37 6.56 -1.09
CA GLY A 67 3.06 7.84 -1.20
C GLY A 67 4.58 7.81 -1.36
N PRO A 68 5.30 7.08 -0.47
CA PRO A 68 6.77 6.96 -0.52
C PRO A 68 7.31 6.33 -1.81
N LEU A 69 6.46 5.65 -2.56
CA LEU A 69 6.77 5.00 -3.84
C LEU A 69 6.37 5.86 -5.05
N LYS A 70 6.02 7.13 -4.85
CA LYS A 70 5.56 8.05 -5.91
C LYS A 70 6.49 8.11 -7.13
N HIS A 71 7.81 8.02 -6.93
CA HIS A 71 8.77 8.06 -8.03
C HIS A 71 8.77 6.77 -8.87
N SER A 72 8.32 5.65 -8.30
CA SER A 72 8.07 4.39 -9.00
C SER A 72 6.63 4.25 -9.46
N PHE A 73 5.82 5.30 -9.30
CA PHE A 73 4.40 5.29 -9.60
C PHE A 73 4.17 5.30 -11.11
N ASN A 74 3.41 4.30 -11.57
CA ASN A 74 2.86 4.19 -12.91
C ASN A 74 1.49 3.51 -12.75
N LEU A 75 0.51 3.87 -13.58
CA LEU A 75 -0.79 3.22 -13.64
C LEU A 75 -0.71 1.69 -13.55
N TYR A 76 0.21 1.08 -14.30
CA TYR A 76 0.34 -0.37 -14.32
C TYR A 76 0.78 -0.97 -12.97
N ASN A 77 1.64 -0.24 -12.24
CA ASN A 77 2.11 -0.66 -10.92
C ASN A 77 1.03 -0.45 -9.86
N PHE A 78 0.33 0.69 -9.93
CA PHE A 78 -0.76 1.01 -9.02
C PHE A 78 -1.97 0.10 -9.23
N LYS A 79 -2.19 -0.38 -10.45
CA LYS A 79 -3.25 -1.34 -10.78
C LYS A 79 -3.20 -2.58 -9.88
N GLY A 80 -2.02 -3.07 -9.51
CA GLY A 80 -1.91 -4.19 -8.58
C GLY A 80 -2.48 -3.85 -7.19
N VAL A 81 -2.19 -2.66 -6.68
CA VAL A 81 -2.72 -2.18 -5.39
C VAL A 81 -4.24 -2.02 -5.46
N TYR A 82 -4.71 -1.37 -6.51
CA TYR A 82 -6.12 -1.19 -6.80
C TYR A 82 -6.86 -2.53 -6.88
N ASP A 83 -6.40 -3.46 -7.73
CA ASP A 83 -7.04 -4.77 -7.93
C ASP A 83 -7.08 -5.58 -6.62
N GLY A 84 -6.11 -5.37 -5.72
CA GLY A 84 -6.09 -6.01 -4.41
C GLY A 84 -7.13 -5.43 -3.45
N VAL A 85 -7.22 -4.10 -3.38
CA VAL A 85 -8.22 -3.39 -2.55
C VAL A 85 -9.64 -3.65 -3.06
N ASP A 86 -9.86 -3.59 -4.37
CA ASP A 86 -11.15 -3.90 -5.00
C ASP A 86 -11.56 -5.35 -4.73
N TRP A 87 -10.63 -6.31 -4.90
CA TRP A 87 -10.90 -7.70 -4.57
C TRP A 87 -11.33 -7.87 -3.11
N LEU A 88 -10.60 -7.27 -2.16
CA LEU A 88 -10.95 -7.30 -0.73
C LEU A 88 -12.31 -6.66 -0.45
N SER A 89 -12.64 -5.56 -1.13
CA SER A 89 -13.90 -4.85 -0.95
C SER A 89 -15.10 -5.68 -1.41
N ASN A 90 -14.90 -6.52 -2.42
CA ASN A 90 -15.94 -7.42 -2.96
C ASN A 90 -15.97 -8.81 -2.30
N GLN A 91 -15.04 -9.12 -1.38
CA GLN A 91 -15.01 -10.41 -0.69
C GLN A 91 -15.90 -10.44 0.57
N LYS A 92 -16.75 -11.46 0.67
CA LYS A 92 -17.49 -11.77 1.91
C LYS A 92 -16.61 -12.30 3.04
N VAL A 93 -15.53 -13.00 2.68
CA VAL A 93 -14.57 -13.59 3.63
C VAL A 93 -13.16 -13.22 3.20
N TRP A 94 -12.43 -12.56 4.08
CA TRP A 94 -11.06 -12.16 3.80
C TRP A 94 -10.05 -13.27 4.11
N PRO A 95 -8.87 -13.26 3.47
CA PRO A 95 -7.76 -14.11 3.87
C PRO A 95 -7.43 -13.89 5.34
N ARG A 96 -7.25 -14.97 6.11
CA ARG A 96 -7.01 -14.91 7.56
C ARG A 96 -5.84 -14.01 7.96
N ARG A 97 -4.81 -13.96 7.11
CA ARG A 97 -3.60 -13.15 7.30
C ARG A 97 -3.82 -11.66 7.04
N CYS A 98 -4.82 -11.28 6.25
CA CYS A 98 -5.03 -9.89 5.85
C CYS A 98 -5.55 -9.05 7.02
N ARG A 99 -4.81 -7.98 7.32
CA ARG A 99 -5.13 -6.99 8.36
C ARG A 99 -5.36 -5.58 7.81
N LEU A 100 -5.29 -5.39 6.49
CA LEU A 100 -5.37 -4.08 5.84
C LEU A 100 -6.71 -3.39 6.10
N LYS A 101 -6.66 -2.14 6.57
CA LYS A 101 -7.85 -1.31 6.78
C LYS A 101 -7.74 0.02 6.04
N GLU A 102 -6.54 0.57 5.95
CA GLU A 102 -6.30 1.92 5.48
C GLU A 102 -5.16 1.93 4.45
N VAL A 103 -5.41 2.55 3.30
CA VAL A 103 -4.39 2.80 2.28
C VAL A 103 -4.20 4.30 2.16
N TYR A 104 -2.94 4.74 2.13
CA TYR A 104 -2.56 6.15 2.12
C TYR A 104 -1.81 6.49 0.83
N LEU A 105 -2.45 7.34 0.02
CA LEU A 105 -1.94 7.96 -1.19
C LEU A 105 -1.54 9.41 -0.87
N LEU A 106 -0.49 9.58 -0.07
CA LEU A 106 -0.06 10.88 0.46
C LEU A 106 1.32 11.22 -0.08
N ASP A 107 1.59 12.48 -0.42
CA ASP A 107 2.96 12.83 -0.80
C ASP A 107 3.91 12.70 0.41
N ALA A 108 4.94 11.85 0.28
CA ALA A 108 5.92 11.58 1.33
C ALA A 108 7.35 11.76 0.83
N ASN A 109 8.20 12.33 1.68
CA ASN A 109 9.62 12.60 1.37
C ASN A 109 10.59 11.52 1.88
N HIS A 110 10.09 10.51 2.61
CA HIS A 110 10.92 9.46 3.19
C HIS A 110 10.76 8.13 2.45
N ASP A 111 11.74 7.24 2.60
CA ASP A 111 11.70 5.91 2.00
C ASP A 111 10.51 5.09 2.54
N PHE A 112 9.92 4.27 1.66
CA PHE A 112 8.82 3.37 2.03
C PHE A 112 9.14 2.50 3.24
N LEU A 113 10.35 1.92 3.33
CA LEU A 113 10.69 1.05 4.45
C LEU A 113 10.84 1.84 5.75
N VAL A 114 11.25 3.12 5.69
CA VAL A 114 11.31 3.99 6.87
C VAL A 114 9.91 4.30 7.36
N ILE A 115 8.98 4.61 6.46
CA ILE A 115 7.57 4.90 6.81
C ILE A 115 6.84 3.65 7.30
N MET A 116 7.17 2.48 6.75
CA MET A 116 6.52 1.22 7.11
C MET A 116 7.18 0.48 8.29
N ASN A 117 8.35 0.92 8.78
CA ASN A 117 9.06 0.29 9.90
C ASN A 117 8.82 1.06 11.21
N PRO A 118 7.85 0.66 12.04
CA PRO A 118 7.50 1.36 13.27
C PRO A 118 8.54 1.20 14.40
N GLY A 119 9.66 0.51 14.17
CA GLY A 119 10.72 0.31 15.16
C GLY A 119 11.72 1.47 15.30
N GLN A 120 11.55 2.55 14.52
CA GLN A 120 12.28 3.82 14.70
C GLN A 120 11.26 4.98 14.74
N ASP A 121 10.64 5.16 15.91
CA ASP A 121 10.18 6.42 16.52
C ASP A 121 9.52 7.55 15.71
N HIS A 122 8.95 7.32 14.53
CA HIS A 122 8.36 8.44 13.76
C HIS A 122 6.90 8.24 13.35
N LEU A 123 6.30 7.06 13.53
CA LEU A 123 4.89 6.83 13.21
C LEU A 123 4.21 5.95 14.27
N CYS A 124 4.05 6.51 15.47
CA CYS A 124 3.16 5.94 16.47
C CYS A 124 2.44 7.05 17.23
N THR A 125 1.25 7.40 16.79
CA THR A 125 0.19 7.62 17.78
C THR A 125 -0.17 6.21 18.28
N PRO A 126 0.04 5.88 19.57
CA PRO A 126 -0.37 4.59 20.10
C PRO A 126 -1.89 4.49 19.97
N GLN A 127 -2.39 3.66 19.06
CA GLN A 127 -3.78 3.23 19.14
C GLN A 127 -3.87 2.24 20.31
N PRO A 128 -4.77 2.46 21.29
CA PRO A 128 -4.95 1.52 22.37
C PRO A 128 -5.27 0.15 21.78
N GLN A 129 -4.63 -0.90 22.32
CA GLN A 129 -4.82 -2.29 21.93
C GLN A 129 -6.33 -2.61 21.91
N ARG A 130 -6.95 -2.48 20.74
CA ARG A 130 -8.30 -3.01 20.54
C ARG A 130 -8.13 -4.51 20.53
N LYS A 131 -8.82 -5.15 21.48
CA LYS A 131 -8.88 -6.60 21.65
C LYS A 131 -8.98 -7.25 20.27
N GLU A 132 -8.13 -8.25 20.04
CA GLU A 132 -8.11 -9.03 18.81
C GLU A 132 -9.50 -9.67 18.66
N GLU A 133 -10.35 -9.04 17.84
CA GLU A 133 -11.71 -9.52 17.58
C GLU A 133 -11.64 -10.79 16.73
N ASP A 134 -12.37 -11.81 17.19
CA ASP A 134 -12.49 -13.11 16.54
C ASP A 134 -12.74 -12.96 15.03
N PRO A 135 -11.86 -13.50 14.17
CA PRO A 135 -11.90 -13.27 12.72
C PRO A 135 -13.12 -13.86 12.02
N THR A 136 -13.98 -14.61 12.72
CA THR A 136 -14.98 -15.47 12.09
C THR A 136 -16.38 -14.83 11.97
N THR A 137 -16.69 -13.75 12.71
CA THR A 137 -18.07 -13.25 12.84
C THR A 137 -18.26 -11.74 12.65
N VAL A 138 -17.20 -10.94 12.56
CA VAL A 138 -17.35 -9.48 12.37
C VAL A 138 -17.46 -9.16 10.88
N GLN A 139 -18.60 -8.60 10.44
CA GLN A 139 -18.68 -7.90 9.15
C GLN A 139 -17.57 -6.84 9.12
N ARG A 140 -16.51 -7.11 8.36
CA ARG A 140 -15.36 -6.21 8.31
C ARG A 140 -15.75 -4.96 7.52
N LYS A 141 -15.40 -3.80 8.08
CA LYS A 141 -15.64 -2.49 7.46
C LYS A 141 -14.90 -2.39 6.13
N PRO A 142 -15.44 -1.64 5.15
CA PRO A 142 -14.77 -1.40 3.88
C PRO A 142 -13.40 -0.74 4.09
N ILE A 143 -12.44 -1.08 3.24
CA ILE A 143 -11.11 -0.47 3.25
C ILE A 143 -11.26 1.01 2.94
N THR A 144 -10.64 1.85 3.77
CA THR A 144 -10.63 3.30 3.55
C THR A 144 -9.38 3.68 2.79
N VAL A 145 -9.54 4.45 1.72
CA VAL A 145 -8.41 4.99 0.96
C VAL A 145 -8.33 6.48 1.20
N TYR A 146 -7.25 6.90 1.85
CA TYR A 146 -6.93 8.30 2.04
C TYR A 146 -6.07 8.76 0.88
N ALA A 147 -6.49 9.82 0.21
CA ALA A 147 -5.71 10.45 -0.83
C ALA A 147 -5.54 11.93 -0.50
N ASP A 148 -4.36 12.46 -0.79
CA ASP A 148 -4.09 13.88 -0.72
C ASP A 148 -4.21 14.49 -2.11
N SER A 149 -4.89 15.63 -2.21
CA SER A 149 -5.04 16.38 -3.46
C SER A 149 -3.71 16.64 -4.18
N ALA A 150 -2.61 16.87 -3.45
CA ALA A 150 -1.27 17.03 -4.04
C ALA A 150 -0.77 15.73 -4.71
N PHE A 151 -0.94 14.58 -4.07
CA PHE A 151 -0.57 13.30 -4.64
C PHE A 151 -1.39 12.99 -5.91
N MET A 152 -2.71 13.27 -5.86
CA MET A 152 -3.59 13.08 -7.01
C MET A 152 -3.20 14.03 -8.16
N ALA A 153 -2.92 15.30 -7.86
CA ALA A 153 -2.54 16.31 -8.86
C ALA A 153 -1.17 16.08 -9.48
N ASP A 154 -0.20 15.53 -8.76
CA ASP A 154 1.17 15.37 -9.26
C ASP A 154 1.42 13.97 -9.83
N SER A 155 0.93 12.93 -9.16
CA SER A 155 1.23 11.53 -9.52
C SER A 155 0.19 10.89 -10.44
N LEU A 156 -1.06 11.38 -10.41
CA LEU A 156 -2.15 10.84 -11.25
C LEU A 156 -2.55 11.74 -12.42
N LYS A 157 -2.20 13.03 -12.40
CA LYS A 157 -2.56 13.96 -13.49
C LYS A 157 -2.06 13.54 -14.88
N PRO A 158 -0.84 13.01 -15.07
CA PRO A 158 -0.39 12.52 -16.39
C PRO A 158 -1.22 11.35 -16.92
N TYR A 159 -2.01 10.74 -16.04
CA TYR A 159 -2.79 9.55 -16.31
C TYR A 159 -4.29 9.85 -16.30
N ARG A 160 -4.69 11.12 -16.12
CA ARG A 160 -6.08 11.55 -16.02
C ARG A 160 -6.91 10.97 -17.17
N ASP A 161 -6.52 11.17 -18.42
CA ASP A 161 -7.30 10.72 -19.57
C ASP A 161 -7.44 9.18 -19.66
N LEU A 162 -6.39 8.44 -19.27
CA LEU A 162 -6.41 6.96 -19.18
C LEU A 162 -7.21 6.46 -17.95
N LEU A 163 -7.25 7.28 -16.90
CA LEU A 163 -8.06 7.06 -15.72
C LEU A 163 -9.54 7.35 -16.06
N GLU A 164 -9.85 8.31 -16.93
CA GLU A 164 -11.24 8.65 -17.25
C GLU A 164 -11.99 7.56 -18.04
N GLU A 165 -11.31 6.77 -18.88
CA GLU A 165 -12.01 5.78 -19.72
C GLU A 165 -12.23 4.41 -19.05
N SER A 166 -11.28 3.89 -18.25
CA SER A 166 -11.46 2.59 -17.55
C SER A 166 -11.51 2.69 -16.02
N PHE A 167 -11.02 3.80 -15.47
CA PHE A 167 -10.87 4.00 -14.03
C PHE A 167 -11.99 4.89 -13.47
N ASN A 168 -12.60 5.83 -14.22
CA ASN A 168 -13.78 6.59 -13.77
C ASN A 168 -15.05 5.75 -13.77
N GLU A 169 -15.27 4.88 -14.76
CA GLU A 169 -16.36 3.89 -14.70
C GLU A 169 -16.23 3.00 -13.45
N ARG A 170 -15.00 2.69 -13.03
CA ARG A 170 -14.75 1.86 -11.83
C ARG A 170 -14.58 2.65 -10.53
N LEU A 171 -14.24 3.94 -10.56
CA LEU A 171 -14.23 4.87 -9.42
C LEU A 171 -15.65 5.27 -9.03
N THR A 172 -16.54 5.43 -10.02
CA THR A 172 -17.97 5.65 -9.77
C THR A 172 -18.68 4.37 -9.31
N THR A 173 -18.15 3.19 -9.66
CA THR A 173 -18.63 1.87 -9.19
C THR A 173 -17.85 1.37 -7.95
N MET A 174 -16.89 2.14 -7.44
CA MET A 174 -16.02 1.70 -6.35
C MET A 174 -16.80 1.63 -5.04
N SER A 175 -16.68 0.50 -4.34
CA SER A 175 -17.00 0.42 -2.91
C SER A 175 -15.93 1.07 -2.03
N VAL A 176 -14.90 1.66 -2.65
CA VAL A 176 -13.73 2.22 -1.98
C VAL A 176 -14.01 3.67 -1.64
N ASN A 177 -14.12 3.96 -0.34
CA ASN A 177 -14.34 5.31 0.15
C ASN A 177 -13.04 6.11 0.07
N PHE A 178 -12.90 6.93 -0.97
CA PHE A 178 -11.90 7.99 -0.99
C PHE A 178 -12.29 9.05 0.02
N LYS A 179 -11.36 9.36 0.93
CA LYS A 179 -11.52 10.46 1.87
C LYS A 179 -10.31 11.36 1.77
N GLU A 180 -10.57 12.65 1.54
CA GLU A 180 -9.54 13.66 1.72
C GLU A 180 -9.05 13.56 3.17
N MET A 181 -7.74 13.60 3.33
CA MET A 181 -7.16 13.44 4.66
C MET A 181 -7.25 14.74 5.44
N GLU A 182 -7.93 14.69 6.59
CA GLU A 182 -7.97 15.79 7.56
C GLU A 182 -6.55 16.33 7.86
N PRO A 183 -6.33 17.66 7.81
CA PRO A 183 -5.01 18.26 8.03
C PRO A 183 -4.36 17.83 9.35
N GLN A 184 -5.18 17.65 10.41
CA GLN A 184 -4.74 17.22 11.73
C GLN A 184 -4.19 15.77 11.73
N LYS A 185 -4.79 14.87 10.95
CA LYS A 185 -4.30 13.50 10.78
C LYS A 185 -3.07 13.46 9.87
N LYS A 186 -3.03 14.31 8.85
CA LYS A 186 -1.87 14.47 7.95
C LYS A 186 -0.64 14.93 8.74
N ALA A 187 -0.80 15.88 9.65
CA ALA A 187 0.26 16.38 10.54
C ALA A 187 0.78 15.34 11.55
N GLN A 188 -0.01 14.32 11.89
CA GLN A 188 0.41 13.20 12.75
C GLN A 188 1.23 12.14 12.00
N ILE A 189 1.28 12.19 10.66
CA ILE A 189 2.08 11.27 9.85
C ILE A 189 3.42 11.95 9.55
N GLN A 190 4.42 11.65 10.36
CA GLN A 190 5.77 12.17 10.18
C GLN A 190 6.34 11.74 8.81
N GLY A 191 6.79 12.72 8.03
CA GLY A 191 7.39 12.52 6.72
C GLY A 191 6.45 12.68 5.52
N VAL A 192 5.15 12.91 5.75
CA VAL A 192 4.18 13.36 4.74
C VAL A 192 4.25 14.88 4.62
N ARG A 193 4.29 15.41 3.39
CA ARG A 193 4.21 16.88 3.18
C ARG A 193 2.79 17.34 3.44
N SER A 194 2.58 18.15 4.47
CA SER A 194 1.40 19.01 4.55
C SER A 194 1.58 20.16 3.56
N LEU A 195 1.34 19.92 2.28
CA LEU A 195 1.06 21.03 1.36
C LEU A 195 -0.37 21.49 1.66
N GLU A 196 -0.51 22.67 2.27
CA GLU A 196 -1.74 23.44 2.25
C GLU A 196 -1.91 23.94 0.81
N ILE A 197 -2.59 23.17 -0.03
CA ILE A 197 -3.04 23.66 -1.33
C ILE A 197 -4.51 24.01 -1.16
N SER A 198 -4.79 25.30 -1.04
CA SER A 198 -6.14 25.86 -1.19
C SER A 198 -6.57 25.64 -2.64
N TRP A 199 -7.63 24.86 -2.85
CA TRP A 199 -8.35 24.87 -4.11
C TRP A 199 -9.41 25.98 -3.99
N ASP A 200 -9.14 27.13 -4.60
CA ASP A 200 -10.25 27.99 -5.02
C ASP A 200 -10.92 27.27 -6.20
N LEU A 201 -12.12 26.77 -5.94
CA LEU A 201 -13.05 26.18 -6.92
C LEU A 201 -13.49 27.23 -7.95
#